data_AF-A0AAW2M043-F1
#
_entry.id   AF-A0AAW2M043-F1
#
_cell.length_a   1.000
_cell.length_b   1.000
_cell.length_c   1.000
_cell.angle_alpha   90.00
_cell.angle_beta   90.00
_cell.angle_gamma   90.00
#
_symmetry.space_group_name_H-M   'P 1'
#
loop_
_entity.id
_entity.type
_entity.pdbx_description
1 polymer ?
#
loop_
_entity_poly.entity_id
_entity_poly.type
_entity_poly.pdbx_seq_one_letter_code
_entity_poly.pdbx_strand_id
1 'polypeptide(L)'
;MHADFTISKSSPSYLAKLQDEVQTAIQQFQNIMNRCLVVHDKLEASLRELSRTGDVQACKAARKAADSLLKELSKELKPLLSLLQSSPPAVQIMPKVEELVSKERELQEKLMLKHSTVVDSYEKKSGGRDIENRVAAVQQKITLLRQEVDDLLEVIDEI
;
A
#
# COMPACT_ATOMS: atom_id res chain seq x y z
N MET A 1 12.56 46.33 -26.99
CA MET A 1 12.44 46.22 -25.52
C MET A 1 11.89 44.83 -25.23
N HIS A 2 12.74 43.87 -24.87
CA HIS A 2 12.30 42.52 -24.51
C HIS A 2 11.75 42.57 -23.08
N ALA A 3 10.44 42.44 -22.92
CA ALA A 3 9.84 42.28 -21.60
C ALA A 3 10.08 40.83 -21.16
N ASP A 4 10.95 40.66 -20.17
CA ASP A 4 11.19 39.38 -19.52
C ASP A 4 9.96 39.07 -18.64
N PHE A 5 9.03 38.26 -19.14
CA PHE A 5 7.93 37.71 -18.36
C PHE A 5 8.45 36.54 -17.50
N THR A 6 9.39 36.82 -16.60
CA THR A 6 9.73 35.87 -15.55
C THR A 6 8.64 35.97 -14.49
N ILE A 7 7.68 35.05 -14.53
CA ILE A 7 6.81 34.80 -13.38
C ILE A 7 7.76 34.49 -12.21
N SER A 8 7.81 35.39 -11.23
CA SER A 8 8.63 35.17 -10.06
C SER A 8 8.21 33.86 -9.41
N LYS A 9 9.16 32.96 -9.20
CA LYS A 9 8.96 31.67 -8.48
C LYS A 9 8.57 31.86 -7.01
N SER A 10 8.40 33.11 -6.56
CA SER A 10 7.88 33.52 -5.27
C SER A 10 6.50 34.20 -5.33
N SER A 11 5.89 34.30 -6.52
CA SER A 11 4.56 34.90 -6.65
C SER A 11 3.49 34.05 -5.95
N PRO A 12 2.49 34.66 -5.28
CA PRO A 12 1.44 33.91 -4.60
C PRO A 12 0.68 32.92 -5.50
N SER A 13 0.50 33.26 -6.78
CA SER A 13 -0.16 32.40 -7.76
C SER A 13 0.67 31.19 -8.16
N TYR A 14 2.01 31.30 -8.19
CA TYR A 14 2.91 30.17 -8.42
C TYR A 14 2.96 29.24 -7.21
N LEU A 15 2.99 29.80 -6.00
CA LEU A 15 2.95 29.03 -4.75
C LEU A 15 1.61 28.30 -4.56
N ALA A 16 0.49 28.93 -4.90
CA ALA A 16 -0.83 28.28 -4.86
C ALA A 16 -0.91 27.10 -5.83
N LYS A 17 -0.41 27.24 -7.06
CA LYS A 17 -0.36 26.12 -8.03
C LYS A 17 0.49 24.95 -7.54
N LEU A 18 1.66 25.24 -6.96
CA LEU A 18 2.51 24.20 -6.36
C LEU A 18 1.81 23.47 -5.21
N GLN A 19 1.02 24.19 -4.42
CA GLN A 19 0.25 23.60 -3.32
C GLN A 19 -0.87 22.70 -3.85
N ASP A 20 -1.61 23.13 -4.89
CA ASP A 20 -2.65 22.33 -5.55
C ASP A 20 -2.06 21.05 -6.18
N GLU A 21 -0.89 21.14 -6.81
CA GLU A 21 -0.18 19.99 -7.38
C GLU A 21 0.23 18.98 -6.30
N VAL A 22 0.76 19.45 -5.17
CA VAL A 22 1.11 18.60 -4.03
C VAL A 22 -0.13 17.95 -3.41
N GLN A 23 -1.21 18.70 -3.23
CA GLN A 23 -2.47 18.15 -2.67
C GLN A 23 -3.06 17.08 -3.60
N THR A 24 -3.05 17.32 -4.91
CA THR A 24 -3.49 16.34 -5.91
C THR A 24 -2.63 15.06 -5.85
N ALA A 25 -1.31 15.21 -5.73
CA ALA A 25 -0.39 14.08 -5.63
C ALA A 25 -0.63 13.26 -4.34
N ILE A 26 -0.89 13.92 -3.22
CA ILE A 26 -1.24 13.27 -1.94
C ILE A 26 -2.55 12.49 -2.08
N GLN A 27 -3.57 13.09 -2.69
CA GLN A 27 -4.86 12.41 -2.88
C GLN A 27 -4.72 11.16 -3.76
N GLN A 28 -3.93 11.24 -4.83
CA GLN A 28 -3.64 10.09 -5.68
C GLN A 28 -2.82 9.02 -4.94
N PHE A 29 -1.86 9.44 -4.12
CA PHE A 29 -1.09 8.55 -3.26
C PHE A 29 -2.00 7.77 -2.29
N GLN A 30 -2.91 8.46 -1.60
CA GLN A 30 -3.88 7.81 -0.70
C GLN A 30 -4.81 6.86 -1.45
N ASN A 31 -5.25 7.22 -2.66
CA ASN A 31 -6.06 6.33 -3.48
C ASN A 31 -5.31 5.02 -3.80
N ILE A 32 -4.02 5.10 -4.14
CA ILE A 32 -3.17 3.93 -4.36
C ILE A 32 -3.05 3.09 -3.08
N MET A 33 -2.83 3.73 -1.91
CA MET A 33 -2.76 3.02 -0.62
C MET A 33 -4.06 2.28 -0.30
N ASN A 34 -5.20 2.95 -0.47
CA ASN A 34 -6.51 2.33 -0.30
C ASN A 34 -6.73 1.15 -1.27
N ARG A 35 -6.27 1.26 -2.52
CA ARG A 35 -6.31 0.15 -3.48
C ARG A 35 -5.44 -1.02 -3.03
N CYS A 36 -4.26 -0.76 -2.44
CA CYS A 36 -3.42 -1.82 -1.86
C CYS A 36 -4.14 -2.54 -0.71
N LEU A 37 -4.76 -1.80 0.21
CA LEU A 37 -5.54 -2.37 1.33
C LEU A 37 -6.68 -3.28 0.82
N VAL A 38 -7.39 -2.87 -0.23
CA VAL A 38 -8.42 -3.71 -0.85
C VAL A 38 -7.83 -4.99 -1.45
N VAL A 39 -6.63 -4.94 -2.04
CA VAL A 39 -5.94 -6.15 -2.53
C VAL A 39 -5.54 -7.06 -1.37
N HIS A 40 -5.10 -6.49 -0.24
CA HIS A 40 -4.79 -7.22 0.98
C HIS A 40 -6.01 -7.95 1.54
N ASP A 41 -7.16 -7.30 1.59
CA ASP A 41 -8.41 -7.91 2.04
C ASP A 41 -8.82 -9.10 1.17
N LYS A 42 -8.63 -8.98 -0.15
CA LYS A 42 -8.88 -10.07 -1.09
C LYS A 42 -7.94 -11.25 -0.88
N LEU A 43 -6.67 -11.01 -0.57
CA LEU A 43 -5.71 -12.07 -0.21
C LEU A 43 -6.09 -12.78 1.09
N GLU A 44 -6.59 -12.06 2.08
CA GLU A 44 -7.06 -12.69 3.32
C GLU A 44 -8.38 -13.44 3.13
N ALA A 45 -9.27 -12.93 2.27
CA ALA A 45 -10.48 -13.63 1.87
C ALA A 45 -10.17 -14.94 1.12
N SER A 46 -9.17 -14.95 0.22
CA SER A 46 -8.79 -16.16 -0.51
C SER A 46 -8.26 -17.26 0.42
N LEU A 47 -7.53 -16.88 1.47
CA LEU A 47 -7.06 -17.84 2.49
C LEU A 47 -8.21 -18.41 3.32
N ARG A 48 -9.20 -17.58 3.68
CA ARG A 48 -10.43 -18.05 4.35
C ARG A 48 -11.21 -19.02 3.46
N GLU A 49 -11.34 -18.71 2.18
CA GLU A 49 -12.02 -19.58 1.22
C GLU A 49 -11.25 -20.88 0.96
N LEU A 50 -9.92 -20.85 0.92
CA LEU A 50 -9.09 -22.05 0.88
C LEU A 50 -9.38 -22.94 2.10
N SER A 51 -9.51 -22.36 3.29
CA SER A 51 -9.84 -23.14 4.48
C SER A 51 -11.22 -23.79 4.43
N ARG A 52 -12.19 -23.14 3.77
CA ARG A 52 -13.55 -23.65 3.62
C ARG A 52 -13.69 -24.71 2.53
N THR A 53 -12.99 -24.53 1.40
CA THR A 53 -13.19 -25.31 0.17
C THR A 53 -12.07 -26.30 -0.12
N GLY A 54 -10.88 -26.07 0.43
CA GLY A 54 -9.66 -26.80 0.06
C GLY A 54 -9.15 -26.47 -1.35
N ASP A 55 -9.71 -25.48 -2.05
CA ASP A 55 -9.32 -25.14 -3.43
C ASP A 55 -8.00 -24.35 -3.45
N VAL A 56 -6.91 -25.09 -3.53
CA VAL A 56 -5.55 -24.54 -3.64
C VAL A 56 -5.35 -23.78 -4.95
N GLN A 57 -6.00 -24.18 -6.05
CA GLN A 57 -5.77 -23.55 -7.36
C GLN A 57 -6.41 -22.16 -7.43
N ALA A 58 -7.64 -22.02 -6.93
CA ALA A 58 -8.30 -20.73 -6.79
C ALA A 58 -7.48 -19.79 -5.89
N CYS A 59 -6.94 -20.31 -4.78
CA CYS A 59 -6.10 -19.56 -3.86
C CYS A 59 -4.78 -19.08 -4.52
N LYS A 60 -4.09 -19.96 -5.26
CA LYS A 60 -2.89 -19.60 -6.04
C LYS A 60 -3.19 -18.57 -7.14
N ALA A 61 -4.33 -18.69 -7.81
CA ALA A 61 -4.77 -17.72 -8.82
C ALA A 61 -5.03 -16.33 -8.21
N ALA A 62 -5.72 -16.28 -7.06
CA ALA A 62 -5.96 -15.04 -6.32
C ALA A 62 -4.65 -14.36 -5.90
N ARG A 63 -3.68 -15.14 -5.40
CA ARG A 63 -2.33 -14.62 -5.11
C ARG A 63 -1.65 -14.02 -6.32
N LYS A 64 -1.67 -14.73 -7.46
CA LYS A 64 -1.02 -14.26 -8.69
C LYS A 64 -1.65 -12.96 -9.18
N ALA A 65 -2.98 -12.85 -9.14
CA ALA A 65 -3.70 -11.64 -9.49
C ALA A 65 -3.34 -10.48 -8.55
N ALA A 66 -3.27 -10.72 -7.23
CA ALA A 66 -2.85 -9.72 -6.26
C ALA A 66 -1.41 -9.25 -6.48
N ASP A 67 -0.47 -10.16 -6.72
CA ASP A 67 0.94 -9.82 -7.02
C ASP A 67 1.07 -8.95 -8.29
N SER A 68 0.29 -9.26 -9.34
CA SER A 68 0.23 -8.44 -10.55
C SER A 68 -0.30 -7.02 -10.24
N LEU A 69 -1.42 -6.91 -9.52
CA LEU A 69 -2.01 -5.62 -9.16
C LEU A 69 -1.08 -4.78 -8.27
N LEU A 70 -0.43 -5.38 -7.27
CA LEU A 70 0.51 -4.69 -6.39
C LEU A 70 1.74 -4.19 -7.15
N LYS A 71 2.22 -4.93 -8.16
CA LYS A 71 3.29 -4.47 -9.05
C LYS A 71 2.87 -3.29 -9.92
N GLU A 72 1.62 -3.24 -10.36
CA GLU A 72 1.06 -2.11 -11.10
C GLU A 72 0.92 -0.88 -10.20
N LEU A 73 0.32 -1.02 -9.02
CA LEU A 73 0.20 0.03 -8.01
C LEU A 73 1.58 0.59 -7.62
N SER A 74 2.59 -0.27 -7.46
CA SER A 74 3.97 0.16 -7.19
C SER A 74 4.58 0.99 -8.32
N LYS A 75 4.20 0.74 -9.59
CA LYS A 75 4.64 1.57 -10.72
C LYS A 75 3.92 2.91 -10.74
N GLU A 76 2.62 2.94 -10.45
CA GLU A 76 1.82 4.16 -10.33
C GLU A 76 2.30 5.05 -9.18
N LEU A 77 2.79 4.44 -8.09
CA LEU A 77 3.28 5.13 -6.90
C LEU A 77 4.60 5.89 -7.13
N LYS A 78 5.54 5.32 -7.89
CA LYS A 78 6.88 5.89 -8.13
C LYS A 78 6.87 7.36 -8.59
N PRO A 79 6.13 7.75 -9.66
CA PRO A 79 6.12 9.13 -10.11
C PRO A 79 5.53 10.09 -9.07
N LEU A 80 4.55 9.65 -8.27
CA LEU A 80 3.98 10.47 -7.19
C LEU A 80 5.00 10.73 -6.09
N LEU A 81 5.77 9.72 -5.69
CA LEU A 81 6.83 9.90 -4.69
C LEU A 81 7.93 10.84 -5.20
N SER A 82 8.32 10.73 -6.48
CA SER A 82 9.29 11.66 -7.08
C SER A 82 8.78 13.10 -7.12
N LEU A 83 7.48 13.28 -7.41
CA LEU A 83 6.83 14.60 -7.41
C LEU A 83 6.81 15.19 -5.99
N LEU A 84 6.40 14.43 -4.98
CA LEU A 84 6.36 14.87 -3.60
C LEU A 84 7.77 15.19 -3.06
N GLN A 85 8.77 14.34 -3.33
CA GLN A 85 10.15 14.57 -2.89
C GLN A 85 10.80 15.82 -3.50
N SER A 86 10.42 16.19 -4.72
CA SER A 86 10.95 17.38 -5.39
C SER A 86 10.19 18.67 -5.07
N SER A 87 9.06 18.57 -4.35
CA SER A 87 8.17 19.70 -4.06
C SER A 87 8.44 20.31 -2.68
N PRO A 88 8.86 21.59 -2.61
CA PRO A 88 9.08 22.27 -1.32
C PRO A 88 7.88 22.27 -0.34
N PRO A 89 6.61 22.39 -0.79
CA PRO A 89 5.45 22.32 0.10
C PRO A 89 5.27 20.94 0.75
N ALA A 90 5.81 19.87 0.15
CA ALA A 90 5.64 18.51 0.64
C ALA A 90 6.66 18.12 1.73
N VAL A 91 7.62 18.99 2.07
CA VAL A 91 8.71 18.67 3.03
C VAL A 91 8.19 18.21 4.40
N GLN A 92 7.07 18.76 4.88
CA GLN A 92 6.50 18.38 6.18
C GLN A 92 5.72 17.05 6.15
N ILE A 93 5.17 16.67 4.99
CA ILE A 93 4.37 15.44 4.83
C ILE A 93 5.21 14.25 4.33
N MET A 94 6.33 14.53 3.66
CA MET A 94 7.20 13.52 3.07
C MET A 94 7.64 12.42 4.05
N PRO A 95 8.03 12.72 5.31
CA PRO A 95 8.40 11.68 6.27
C PRO A 95 7.26 10.68 6.55
N LYS A 96 6.00 11.17 6.64
CA LYS A 96 4.83 10.30 6.86
C LYS A 96 4.51 9.47 5.62
N VAL A 97 4.66 10.05 4.43
CA VAL A 97 4.50 9.34 3.16
C VAL A 97 5.55 8.22 3.04
N GLU A 98 6.81 8.50 3.37
CA GLU A 98 7.88 7.48 3.35
C GLU A 98 7.65 6.38 4.38
N GLU A 99 7.22 6.73 5.59
CA GLU A 99 6.86 5.77 6.63
C GLU A 99 5.70 4.87 6.17
N LEU A 100 4.65 5.45 5.62
CA LEU A 100 3.48 4.72 5.11
C LEU A 100 3.86 3.78 3.96
N VAL A 101 4.70 4.22 3.02
CA VAL A 101 5.24 3.35 1.96
C VAL A 101 6.06 2.19 2.52
N SER A 102 6.85 2.45 3.56
CA SER A 102 7.64 1.42 4.23
C SER A 102 6.75 0.38 4.91
N LYS A 103 5.76 0.82 5.69
CA LYS A 103 4.79 -0.06 6.37
C LYS A 103 3.96 -0.86 5.37
N GLU A 104 3.52 -0.24 4.29
CA GLU A 104 2.77 -0.90 3.22
C GLU A 104 3.61 -2.01 2.56
N ARG A 105 4.89 -1.76 2.30
CA ARG A 105 5.81 -2.81 1.80
C ARG A 105 5.98 -3.95 2.79
N GLU A 106 6.17 -3.66 4.08
CA GLU A 106 6.27 -4.70 5.10
C GLU A 106 4.98 -5.52 5.17
N LEU A 107 3.81 -4.86 5.15
CA LEU A 107 2.50 -5.51 5.16
C LEU A 107 2.33 -6.45 3.96
N GLN A 108 2.66 -5.97 2.76
CA GLN A 108 2.65 -6.76 1.54
C GLN A 108 3.55 -8.01 1.65
N GLU A 109 4.79 -7.86 2.13
CA GLU A 109 5.71 -8.98 2.32
C GLU A 109 5.17 -10.03 3.30
N LYS A 110 4.60 -9.60 4.43
CA LYS A 110 4.02 -10.50 5.43
C LYS A 110 2.79 -11.24 4.88
N LEU A 111 1.93 -10.57 4.12
CA LEU A 111 0.76 -11.20 3.51
C LEU A 111 1.15 -12.25 2.47
N MET A 112 2.15 -11.95 1.64
CA MET A 112 2.65 -12.91 0.65
C MET A 112 3.32 -14.13 1.30
N LEU A 113 4.06 -13.92 2.39
CA LEU A 113 4.64 -15.01 3.18
C LEU A 113 3.56 -15.88 3.84
N LYS A 114 2.55 -15.25 4.47
CA LYS A 114 1.38 -15.95 5.04
C LYS A 114 0.72 -16.81 3.97
N HIS A 115 0.46 -16.24 2.80
CA HIS A 115 -0.18 -16.94 1.72
C HIS A 115 0.64 -18.13 1.20
N SER A 116 1.97 -18.02 1.11
CA SER A 116 2.84 -19.16 0.77
C SER A 116 2.69 -20.26 1.82
N THR A 117 2.81 -19.87 3.08
CA THR A 117 2.83 -20.81 4.21
C THR A 117 1.54 -21.60 4.31
N VAL A 118 0.39 -20.94 4.16
CA VAL A 118 -0.92 -21.60 4.18
C VAL A 118 -1.06 -22.56 3.01
N VAL A 119 -0.82 -22.08 1.77
CA VAL A 119 -0.93 -22.90 0.57
C VAL A 119 -0.04 -24.14 0.65
N ASP A 120 1.24 -23.97 1.01
CA ASP A 120 2.19 -25.08 1.14
C ASP A 120 1.72 -26.11 2.18
N SER A 121 1.02 -25.67 3.23
CA SER A 121 0.53 -26.55 4.29
C SER A 121 -0.71 -27.34 3.83
N TYR A 122 -1.58 -26.73 3.03
CA TYR A 122 -2.69 -27.44 2.36
C TYR A 122 -2.17 -28.44 1.32
N GLU A 123 -1.15 -28.09 0.53
CA GLU A 123 -0.54 -29.01 -0.44
C GLU A 123 0.12 -30.21 0.23
N LYS A 124 0.71 -30.02 1.41
CA LYS A 124 1.29 -31.09 2.23
C LYS A 124 0.24 -31.88 3.03
N LYS A 125 -1.05 -31.57 2.89
CA LYS A 125 -2.15 -32.15 3.70
C LYS A 125 -1.89 -32.09 5.21
N SER A 126 -1.24 -31.02 5.67
CA SER A 126 -1.03 -30.80 7.10
C SER A 126 -2.38 -30.68 7.81
N GLY A 127 -2.50 -31.22 9.03
CA GLY A 127 -3.75 -31.15 9.79
C GLY A 127 -4.15 -29.69 10.04
N GLY A 128 -5.44 -29.37 9.98
CA GLY A 128 -5.93 -27.97 10.08
C GLY A 128 -5.43 -27.21 11.31
N ARG A 129 -5.26 -27.92 12.44
CA ARG A 129 -4.73 -27.34 13.69
C ARG A 129 -3.26 -26.92 13.59
N ASP A 130 -2.45 -27.64 12.81
CA ASP A 130 -1.05 -27.28 12.55
C ASP A 130 -0.96 -26.07 11.60
N ILE A 131 -1.92 -25.93 10.68
CA ILE A 131 -2.01 -24.76 9.79
C ILE A 131 -2.37 -23.52 10.61
N GLU A 132 -3.42 -23.58 11.45
CA GLU A 132 -3.85 -22.47 12.30
C GLU A 132 -2.73 -21.97 13.22
N ASN A 133 -2.02 -22.88 13.90
CA ASN A 133 -0.92 -22.53 14.81
C ASN A 133 0.23 -21.79 14.10
N ARG A 134 0.55 -22.15 12.86
CA ARG A 134 1.61 -21.47 12.08
C ARG A 134 1.19 -20.11 11.55
N VAL A 135 -0.11 -19.92 11.35
CA VAL A 135 -0.69 -18.67 10.79
C VAL A 135 -0.94 -17.64 11.88
N ALA A 136 -1.24 -18.06 13.12
CA ALA A 136 -1.64 -17.17 14.21
C ALA A 136 -0.64 -16.03 14.48
N ALA A 137 0.66 -16.34 14.58
CA ALA A 137 1.69 -15.32 14.83
C ALA A 137 1.81 -14.31 13.66
N VAL A 138 1.63 -14.77 12.43
CA VAL A 138 1.67 -13.90 11.24
C VAL A 138 0.41 -13.04 11.16
N GLN A 139 -0.75 -13.58 11.52
CA GLN A 139 -2.01 -12.84 11.58
C GLN A 139 -1.98 -11.71 12.59
N GLN A 140 -1.41 -11.95 13.77
CA GLN A 140 -1.28 -10.93 14.80
C GLN A 140 -0.45 -9.74 14.30
N LYS A 141 0.66 -10.03 13.61
CA LYS A 141 1.51 -8.97 13.03
C LYS A 141 0.83 -8.22 11.89
N ILE A 142 0.06 -8.90 11.04
CA ILE A 142 -0.77 -8.24 10.00
C ILE A 142 -1.78 -7.29 10.62
N THR A 143 -2.43 -7.70 11.71
CA THR A 143 -3.45 -6.89 12.39
C THR A 143 -2.86 -5.59 12.94
N LEU A 144 -1.68 -5.67 13.57
CA LEU A 144 -0.97 -4.49 14.07
C LEU A 144 -0.54 -3.56 12.92
N LEU A 145 0.05 -4.11 11.86
CA LEU A 145 0.48 -3.31 10.71
C LEU A 145 -0.68 -2.61 10.00
N ARG A 146 -1.85 -3.25 9.92
CA ARG A 146 -3.06 -2.61 9.36
C ARG A 146 -3.51 -1.42 10.21
N GLN A 147 -3.56 -1.58 11.52
CA GLN A 147 -3.91 -0.47 12.42
C GLN A 147 -2.92 0.70 12.26
N GLU A 148 -1.62 0.41 12.23
CA GLU A 148 -0.61 1.46 12.06
C GLU A 148 -0.71 2.17 10.69
N VAL A 149 -1.13 1.46 9.64
CA VAL A 149 -1.39 2.07 8.32
C VAL A 149 -2.62 2.97 8.37
N ASP A 150 -3.71 2.51 8.98
CA ASP A 150 -4.95 3.29 9.12
C ASP A 150 -4.71 4.57 9.95
N ASP A 151 -3.98 4.46 11.07
CA ASP A 151 -3.61 5.59 11.92
C ASP A 151 -2.76 6.63 11.14
N LEU A 152 -1.82 6.18 10.31
CA LEU A 152 -1.02 7.08 9.47
C LEU A 152 -1.85 7.73 8.35
N LEU A 153 -2.81 7.01 7.78
CA LEU A 153 -3.70 7.55 6.75
C LEU A 153 -4.58 8.67 7.32
N GLU A 154 -5.16 8.48 8.51
CA GLU A 154 -5.96 9.49 9.21
C GLU A 154 -5.14 10.77 9.45
N VAL A 155 -3.90 10.60 9.91
CA VAL A 155 -2.96 11.70 10.15
C VAL A 155 -2.52 12.43 8.87
N ILE A 156 -2.59 11.78 7.71
CA ILE A 156 -2.35 12.42 6.40
C ILE A 156 -3.62 13.12 5.89
N ASP A 157 -4.81 12.57 6.14
CA ASP A 157 -6.11 13.17 5.79
C ASP A 157 -6.38 14.48 6.55
N GLU A 158 -5.82 14.65 7.75
CA GLU A 158 -5.94 15.88 8.54
C GLU A 158 -5.09 17.07 8.00
N ILE A 159 -4.27 16.87 6.97
CA ILE A 159 -3.33 17.86 6.40
C ILE A 159 -3.85 18.41 5.07
#